data_AF-A0A521WA30-F1
#
_entry.id   AF-A0A521WA30-F1
#
_cell.length_a   1.000
_cell.length_b   1.000
_cell.length_c   1.000
_cell.angle_alpha   90.00
_cell.angle_beta   90.00
_cell.angle_gamma   90.00
#
_symmetry.space_group_name_H-M   'P 1'
#
loop_
_entity.id
_entity.type
_entity.pdbx_description
1 polymer ?
#
loop_
_entity_poly.entity_id
_entity_poly.type
_entity_poly.pdbx_seq_one_letter_code
_entity_poly.pdbx_strand_id
1 'polypeptide(L)'
;FMGKLAARGWLGITWPRKYGGKDGAGFFEFLLNEKLSSVGSPQIGKGIGIIGKTLIRVGSEKLKQEFLPQILGAKIEFAVGYSEPNAGSDSAAMRLKAERQGEGWVLNGQKIFTTSAHFADWYWVGARTDPEKPKHHGISLFLVRMDDPGLTIQPMYTMGGERTNGVFFDNVFVHDDYRVGELNKGFQYIAEALDLERFTMFTVSPVRGRTELLCDYVRDTVQDGRPLKDDPVIRQKVARLATECEVARLLGLRFVDAARDARKTPTVEASEYKLYTTELSRRLADATMDIAGPGSQLALGTADAPLKGRAESCYTYTVIDTIGGGSSEVQKNIIATRKLGLPRNF
;
A
#
# COMPACT_ATOMS: atom_id res chain seq x y z
N PHE A 1 0.50 -1.30 -19.88
CA PHE A 1 -0.89 -1.29 -19.38
C PHE A 1 -1.33 0.09 -18.89
N MET A 2 -0.60 0.71 -17.95
CA MET A 2 -0.93 2.03 -17.38
C MET A 2 -1.14 3.14 -18.42
N GLY A 3 -0.30 3.20 -19.46
CA GLY A 3 -0.52 4.14 -20.57
C GLY A 3 -1.87 4.01 -21.28
N LYS A 4 -2.47 2.80 -21.33
CA LYS A 4 -3.84 2.62 -21.86
C LYS A 4 -4.90 3.19 -20.93
N LEU A 5 -4.71 3.12 -19.61
CA LEU A 5 -5.60 3.76 -18.62
C LEU A 5 -5.47 5.29 -18.70
N ALA A 6 -4.24 5.79 -18.85
CA ALA A 6 -3.93 7.21 -19.06
C ALA A 6 -4.64 7.74 -20.32
N ALA A 7 -4.53 7.05 -21.45
CA ALA A 7 -5.18 7.43 -22.71
C ALA A 7 -6.72 7.48 -22.62
N ARG A 8 -7.33 6.70 -21.73
CA ARG A 8 -8.78 6.75 -21.43
C ARG A 8 -9.15 7.84 -20.41
N GLY A 9 -8.15 8.54 -19.86
CA GLY A 9 -8.30 9.52 -18.80
C GLY A 9 -8.87 8.92 -17.51
N TRP A 10 -8.50 7.68 -17.20
CA TRP A 10 -8.89 7.03 -15.93
C TRP A 10 -7.91 7.34 -14.80
N LEU A 11 -6.65 7.63 -15.13
CA LEU A 11 -5.67 8.10 -14.17
C LEU A 11 -5.98 9.56 -13.78
N GLY A 12 -5.98 9.85 -12.48
CA GLY A 12 -6.31 11.18 -11.94
C GLY A 12 -7.76 11.57 -12.14
N ILE A 13 -8.68 10.60 -12.22
CA ILE A 13 -10.11 10.87 -12.38
C ILE A 13 -10.67 11.77 -11.26
N THR A 14 -10.07 11.77 -10.07
CA THR A 14 -10.47 12.65 -8.94
C THR A 14 -9.64 13.92 -8.84
N TRP A 15 -8.59 14.07 -9.65
CA TRP A 15 -7.74 15.25 -9.58
C TRP A 15 -8.48 16.47 -10.12
N PRO A 16 -8.13 17.68 -9.65
CA PRO A 16 -8.69 18.91 -10.17
C PRO A 16 -8.42 19.09 -11.68
N ARG A 17 -9.38 19.61 -12.44
CA ARG A 17 -9.21 19.89 -13.89
C ARG A 17 -8.03 20.81 -14.19
N LYS A 18 -7.76 21.79 -13.34
CA LYS A 18 -6.62 22.71 -13.49
C LYS A 18 -5.26 22.00 -13.51
N TYR A 19 -5.19 20.75 -13.03
CA TYR A 19 -4.00 19.91 -13.06
C TYR A 19 -4.13 18.73 -14.03
N GLY A 20 -5.08 18.78 -14.98
CA GLY A 20 -5.29 17.75 -16.00
C GLY A 20 -6.22 16.60 -15.59
N GLY A 21 -6.80 16.65 -14.39
CA GLY A 21 -7.78 15.67 -13.91
C GLY A 21 -9.19 15.89 -14.46
N LYS A 22 -10.19 15.27 -13.81
CA LYS A 22 -11.61 15.32 -14.22
C LYS A 22 -12.57 15.88 -13.18
N ASP A 23 -12.08 16.38 -12.04
CA ASP A 23 -12.90 16.77 -10.88
C ASP A 23 -13.88 15.67 -10.44
N GLY A 24 -13.52 14.40 -10.63
CA GLY A 24 -14.36 13.27 -10.24
C GLY A 24 -14.46 13.16 -8.72
N ALA A 25 -15.60 12.68 -8.25
CA ALA A 25 -15.77 12.35 -6.84
C ALA A 25 -14.79 11.25 -6.40
N GLY A 26 -14.24 11.38 -5.18
CA GLY A 26 -13.19 10.51 -4.64
C GLY A 26 -13.43 9.00 -4.81
N PHE A 27 -14.69 8.56 -4.71
CA PHE A 27 -15.06 7.15 -4.81
C PHE A 27 -14.80 6.53 -6.19
N PHE A 28 -14.67 7.32 -7.26
CA PHE A 28 -14.38 6.77 -8.59
C PHE A 28 -13.00 6.11 -8.67
N GLU A 29 -12.00 6.64 -7.95
CA GLU A 29 -10.68 5.98 -7.85
C GLU A 29 -10.77 4.66 -7.09
N PHE A 30 -11.55 4.61 -6.01
CA PHE A 30 -11.81 3.38 -5.28
C PHE A 30 -12.46 2.33 -6.19
N LEU A 31 -13.52 2.69 -6.93
CA LEU A 31 -14.19 1.77 -7.86
C LEU A 31 -13.26 1.28 -8.98
N LEU A 32 -12.40 2.16 -9.50
CA LEU A 32 -11.42 1.79 -10.51
C LEU A 32 -10.42 0.78 -9.94
N ASN A 33 -9.87 1.02 -8.75
CA ASN A 33 -8.95 0.08 -8.11
C ASN A 33 -9.64 -1.24 -7.72
N GLU A 34 -10.86 -1.22 -7.20
CA GLU A 34 -11.65 -2.44 -6.98
C GLU A 34 -11.75 -3.27 -8.26
N LYS A 35 -12.11 -2.61 -9.38
CA LYS A 35 -12.24 -3.31 -10.65
C LYS A 35 -10.91 -3.86 -11.15
N LEU A 36 -9.83 -3.09 -11.07
CA LEU A 36 -8.49 -3.52 -11.48
C LEU A 36 -8.01 -4.71 -10.63
N SER A 37 -8.15 -4.61 -9.31
CA SER A 37 -7.81 -5.69 -8.37
C SER A 37 -8.63 -6.97 -8.62
N SER A 38 -9.92 -6.85 -8.96
CA SER A 38 -10.80 -8.01 -9.22
C SER A 38 -10.35 -8.89 -10.38
N VAL A 39 -9.52 -8.35 -11.27
CA VAL A 39 -8.97 -9.06 -12.44
C VAL A 39 -7.46 -9.21 -12.37
N GLY A 40 -6.84 -8.97 -11.21
CA GLY A 40 -5.39 -9.07 -11.01
C GLY A 40 -4.57 -8.05 -11.81
N SER A 41 -5.18 -6.92 -12.22
CA SER A 41 -4.47 -5.85 -12.92
C SER A 41 -3.77 -4.89 -11.95
N PRO A 42 -2.69 -4.21 -12.37
CA PRO A 42 -2.08 -3.14 -11.58
C PRO A 42 -3.09 -2.04 -11.25
N GLN A 43 -3.09 -1.59 -10.00
CA GLN A 43 -3.89 -0.45 -9.52
C GLN A 43 -3.37 0.90 -10.05
N ILE A 44 -4.11 1.98 -9.85
CA ILE A 44 -3.61 3.35 -10.09
C ILE A 44 -2.44 3.61 -9.13
N GLY A 45 -1.22 3.63 -9.67
CA GLY A 45 0.02 3.58 -8.88
C GLY A 45 0.23 4.74 -7.91
N LYS A 46 1.32 4.67 -7.15
CA LYS A 46 1.69 5.62 -6.08
C LYS A 46 1.79 7.07 -6.57
N GLY A 47 2.16 7.25 -7.84
CA GLY A 47 2.16 8.53 -8.53
C GLY A 47 0.79 9.22 -8.49
N ILE A 48 -0.29 8.49 -8.80
CA ILE A 48 -1.66 9.03 -8.84
C ILE A 48 -2.22 9.23 -7.43
N GLY A 49 -2.00 8.25 -6.56
CA GLY A 49 -2.53 8.22 -5.20
C GLY A 49 -1.84 9.21 -4.27
N ILE A 50 -0.67 8.84 -3.75
CA ILE A 50 0.04 9.58 -2.69
C ILE A 50 0.75 10.80 -3.25
N ILE A 51 1.59 10.59 -4.27
CA ILE A 51 2.62 11.58 -4.64
C ILE A 51 1.98 12.77 -5.33
N GLY A 52 1.20 12.53 -6.39
CA GLY A 52 0.57 13.59 -7.14
C GLY A 52 -0.46 14.37 -6.33
N LYS A 53 -1.27 13.73 -5.48
CA LYS A 53 -2.18 14.45 -4.57
C LYS A 53 -1.44 15.31 -3.55
N THR A 54 -0.30 14.84 -3.05
CA THR A 54 0.54 15.64 -2.14
C THR A 54 1.16 16.82 -2.89
N LEU A 55 1.69 16.62 -4.10
CA LEU A 55 2.23 17.69 -4.95
C LEU A 55 1.17 18.74 -5.31
N ILE A 56 -0.05 18.32 -5.63
CA ILE A 56 -1.18 19.22 -5.89
C ILE A 56 -1.44 20.16 -4.71
N ARG A 57 -1.32 19.64 -3.49
CA ARG A 57 -1.64 20.37 -2.26
C ARG A 57 -0.50 21.24 -1.76
N VAL A 58 0.72 20.72 -1.73
CA VAL A 58 1.88 21.38 -1.07
C VAL A 58 3.12 21.49 -1.95
N GLY A 59 3.13 20.91 -3.15
CA GLY A 59 4.25 21.02 -4.07
C GLY A 59 4.45 22.45 -4.56
N SER A 60 5.70 22.81 -4.85
CA SER A 60 6.01 24.05 -5.56
C SER A 60 5.43 24.03 -6.98
N GLU A 61 5.30 25.20 -7.62
CA GLU A 61 4.81 25.24 -9.00
C GLU A 61 5.74 24.52 -9.98
N LYS A 62 7.06 24.57 -9.74
CA LYS A 62 8.03 23.76 -10.49
C LYS A 62 7.66 22.28 -10.44
N LEU A 63 7.50 21.72 -9.24
CA LEU A 63 7.18 20.30 -9.06
C LEU A 63 5.82 19.95 -9.67
N LYS A 64 4.81 20.82 -9.57
CA LYS A 64 3.50 20.57 -10.17
C LYS A 64 3.58 20.52 -11.70
N GLN A 65 4.26 21.49 -12.31
CA GLN A 65 4.42 21.58 -13.76
C GLN A 65 5.22 20.40 -14.31
N GLU A 66 6.27 19.99 -13.59
CA GLU A 66 7.13 18.90 -14.01
C GLU A 66 6.44 17.54 -13.84
N PHE A 67 5.91 17.22 -12.67
CA PHE A 67 5.51 15.86 -12.34
C PHE A 67 4.06 15.52 -12.66
N LEU A 68 3.09 16.43 -12.48
CA LEU A 68 1.67 16.08 -12.62
C LEU A 68 1.30 15.61 -14.04
N PRO A 69 1.76 16.26 -15.13
CA PRO A 69 1.49 15.78 -16.49
C PRO A 69 2.14 14.42 -16.78
N GLN A 70 3.35 14.18 -16.24
CA GLN A 70 4.06 12.92 -16.42
C GLN A 70 3.37 11.77 -15.67
N ILE A 71 2.89 12.04 -14.45
CA ILE A 71 2.09 11.10 -13.65
C ILE A 71 0.79 10.73 -14.37
N LEU A 72 0.01 11.72 -14.82
CA LEU A 72 -1.25 11.47 -15.53
C LEU A 72 -1.04 10.70 -16.83
N GLY A 73 0.07 10.98 -17.52
CA GLY A 73 0.48 10.28 -18.73
C GLY A 73 1.07 8.88 -18.49
N ALA A 74 1.23 8.44 -17.24
CA ALA A 74 1.93 7.22 -16.86
C ALA A 74 3.34 7.10 -17.49
N LYS A 75 4.08 8.21 -17.52
CA LYS A 75 5.42 8.31 -18.14
C LYS A 75 6.56 8.07 -17.16
N ILE A 76 6.28 8.17 -15.86
CA ILE A 76 7.25 7.99 -14.78
C ILE A 76 6.65 7.14 -13.68
N GLU A 77 7.50 6.40 -12.97
CA GLU A 77 7.14 5.61 -11.81
C GLU A 77 7.95 6.01 -10.57
N PHE A 78 7.41 5.73 -9.39
CA PHE A 78 8.00 6.15 -8.13
C PHE A 78 8.27 4.97 -7.18
N ALA A 79 9.44 5.03 -6.57
CA ALA A 79 9.72 4.31 -5.33
C ALA A 79 9.31 5.18 -4.13
N VAL A 80 8.97 4.55 -3.01
CA VAL A 80 8.61 5.26 -1.76
C VAL A 80 9.50 4.78 -0.62
N GLY A 81 10.19 5.73 0.01
CA GLY A 81 11.26 5.48 0.97
C GLY A 81 10.94 6.05 2.33
N TYR A 82 10.18 5.29 3.12
CA TYR A 82 9.87 5.65 4.51
C TYR A 82 10.62 4.77 5.49
N SER A 83 10.48 3.45 5.34
CA SER A 83 11.02 2.46 6.25
C SER A 83 12.54 2.37 6.22
N GLU A 84 13.10 2.17 7.41
CA GLU A 84 14.52 1.95 7.66
C GLU A 84 14.70 0.71 8.53
N PRO A 85 15.89 0.10 8.57
CA PRO A 85 16.15 -1.04 9.44
C PRO A 85 15.77 -0.79 10.91
N ASN A 86 15.90 0.45 11.38
CA ASN A 86 15.54 0.87 12.74
C ASN A 86 14.17 1.58 12.85
N ALA A 87 13.45 1.81 11.75
CA ALA A 87 12.21 2.57 11.74
C ALA A 87 11.19 2.01 10.74
N GLY A 88 10.31 1.14 11.23
CA GLY A 88 9.15 0.61 10.48
C GLY A 88 7.85 1.25 10.95
N SER A 89 7.19 0.62 11.94
CA SER A 89 5.96 1.12 12.57
C SER A 89 6.13 2.51 13.19
N ASP A 90 7.26 2.77 13.86
CA ASP A 90 7.65 4.12 14.29
C ASP A 90 8.43 4.84 13.19
N SER A 91 7.77 5.09 12.06
CA SER A 91 8.37 5.76 10.90
C SER A 91 8.92 7.15 11.23
N ALA A 92 8.39 7.81 12.26
CA ALA A 92 8.90 9.10 12.73
C ALA A 92 10.31 9.02 13.32
N ALA A 93 10.78 7.83 13.72
CA ALA A 93 12.13 7.60 14.24
C ALA A 93 13.20 7.42 13.15
N MET A 94 12.85 7.65 11.88
CA MET A 94 13.79 7.59 10.76
C MET A 94 15.01 8.50 10.96
N ARG A 95 16.16 8.03 10.45
CA ARG A 95 17.51 8.55 10.66
C ARG A 95 18.29 8.78 9.37
N LEU A 96 17.78 8.42 8.18
CA LEU A 96 18.36 8.86 6.92
C LEU A 96 18.54 10.39 6.99
N LYS A 97 19.77 10.87 6.91
CA LYS A 97 20.08 12.29 7.11
C LYS A 97 19.91 13.05 5.81
N ALA A 98 19.50 14.30 5.91
CA ALA A 98 19.57 15.30 4.85
C ALA A 98 20.19 16.57 5.42
N GLU A 99 21.46 16.83 5.09
CA GLU A 99 22.23 17.95 5.61
C GLU A 99 22.29 19.06 4.57
N ARG A 100 22.09 20.32 4.99
CA ARG A 100 22.10 21.46 4.08
C ARG A 100 23.49 21.65 3.49
N GLN A 101 23.60 21.72 2.17
CA GLN A 101 24.84 22.04 1.46
C GLN A 101 24.53 23.00 0.31
N GLY A 102 24.89 24.28 0.48
CA GLY A 102 24.63 25.33 -0.49
C GLY A 102 23.13 25.47 -0.82
N GLU A 103 22.82 25.30 -2.11
CA GLU A 103 21.45 25.37 -2.67
C GLU A 103 20.62 24.10 -2.48
N GLY A 104 21.20 23.04 -1.90
CA GLY A 104 20.54 21.75 -1.75
C GLY A 104 20.89 21.03 -0.46
N TRP A 105 20.80 19.71 -0.54
CA TRP A 105 20.90 18.78 0.57
C TRP A 105 21.78 17.59 0.18
N VAL A 106 22.59 17.11 1.11
CA VAL A 106 23.29 15.84 0.96
C VAL A 106 22.58 14.81 1.82
N LEU A 107 22.14 13.72 1.18
CA LEU A 107 21.46 12.62 1.83
C LEU A 107 22.44 11.46 2.06
N ASN A 108 22.46 10.94 3.28
CA ASN A 108 23.34 9.82 3.66
C ASN A 108 22.65 8.87 4.65
N GLY A 109 22.74 7.56 4.37
CA GLY A 109 22.10 6.50 5.14
C GLY A 109 21.47 5.42 4.26
N GLN A 110 20.33 4.87 4.70
CA GLN A 110 19.65 3.80 3.95
C GLN A 110 18.15 3.75 4.22
N LYS A 111 17.42 3.13 3.28
CA LYS A 111 16.02 2.73 3.39
C LYS A 111 15.90 1.24 3.09
N ILE A 112 14.83 0.61 3.57
CA ILE A 112 14.55 -0.81 3.39
C ILE A 112 13.09 -1.04 3.00
N PHE A 113 12.82 -2.17 2.36
CA PHE A 113 11.51 -2.53 1.83
C PHE A 113 11.00 -1.54 0.76
N THR A 114 11.91 -0.95 -0.01
CA THR A 114 11.59 -0.03 -1.08
C THR A 114 11.15 -0.79 -2.33
N THR A 115 9.86 -1.14 -2.38
CA THR A 115 9.25 -1.74 -3.57
C THR A 115 9.39 -0.78 -4.76
N SER A 116 9.59 -1.36 -5.95
CA SER A 116 9.79 -0.66 -7.23
C SER A 116 11.14 0.05 -7.44
N ALA A 117 12.03 0.13 -6.45
CA ALA A 117 13.30 0.87 -6.58
C ALA A 117 14.12 0.47 -7.81
N HIS A 118 14.13 -0.81 -8.18
CA HIS A 118 14.87 -1.34 -9.32
C HIS A 118 14.37 -0.91 -10.71
N PHE A 119 13.22 -0.23 -10.81
CA PHE A 119 12.68 0.26 -12.09
C PHE A 119 12.01 1.63 -12.00
N ALA A 120 11.87 2.22 -10.82
CA ALA A 120 11.30 3.55 -10.68
C ALA A 120 12.24 4.62 -11.25
N ASP A 121 11.67 5.71 -11.74
CA ASP A 121 12.43 6.86 -12.23
C ASP A 121 12.82 7.81 -11.10
N TRP A 122 11.94 7.92 -10.10
CA TRP A 122 12.06 8.86 -9.01
C TRP A 122 11.83 8.20 -7.66
N TYR A 123 12.57 8.68 -6.66
CA TYR A 123 12.45 8.27 -5.29
C TYR A 123 11.73 9.35 -4.48
N TRP A 124 10.53 9.03 -3.98
CA TRP A 124 9.86 9.82 -2.96
C TRP A 124 10.37 9.40 -1.57
N VAL A 125 11.21 10.23 -0.95
CA VAL A 125 11.95 9.85 0.26
C VAL A 125 11.75 10.83 1.41
N GLY A 126 11.49 10.29 2.61
CA GLY A 126 11.52 11.04 3.85
C GLY A 126 12.91 10.97 4.49
N ALA A 127 13.48 12.13 4.83
CA ALA A 127 14.78 12.23 5.48
C ALA A 127 14.77 13.24 6.65
N ARG A 128 15.59 12.96 7.65
CA ARG A 128 15.84 13.81 8.82
C ARG A 128 16.63 15.05 8.41
N THR A 129 15.97 16.20 8.42
CA THR A 129 16.60 17.51 8.17
C THR A 129 16.93 18.27 9.46
N ASP A 130 16.35 17.88 10.59
CA ASP A 130 16.60 18.50 11.88
C ASP A 130 16.53 17.44 13.00
N PRO A 131 17.67 16.95 13.53
CA PRO A 131 17.72 15.94 14.58
C PRO A 131 17.35 16.47 15.97
N GLU A 132 17.41 17.78 16.19
CA GLU A 132 17.15 18.41 17.50
C GLU A 132 15.65 18.66 17.73
N LYS A 133 14.86 18.71 16.66
CA LYS A 133 13.40 18.81 16.76
C LYS A 133 12.75 17.51 17.19
N PRO A 134 11.55 17.59 17.82
CA PRO A 134 10.75 16.40 18.08
C PRO A 134 10.59 15.56 16.81
N LYS A 135 10.62 14.22 16.94
CA LYS A 135 10.76 13.29 15.81
C LYS A 135 9.78 13.53 14.65
N HIS A 136 8.55 13.98 14.94
CA HIS A 136 7.50 14.29 13.96
C HIS A 136 7.66 15.66 13.25
N HIS A 137 8.60 16.49 13.70
CA HIS A 137 8.83 17.87 13.26
C HIS A 137 10.26 18.12 12.78
N GLY A 138 11.01 17.06 12.48
CA GLY A 138 12.39 17.16 11.97
C GLY A 138 12.62 16.46 10.63
N ILE A 139 11.54 16.06 9.94
CA ILE A 139 11.60 15.29 8.70
C ILE A 139 11.14 16.16 7.54
N SER A 140 11.83 16.08 6.41
CA SER A 140 11.42 16.66 5.13
C SER A 140 11.26 15.58 4.06
N LEU A 141 10.50 15.89 3.01
CA LEU A 141 10.30 15.02 1.86
C LEU A 141 11.09 15.54 0.66
N PHE A 142 11.67 14.62 -0.10
CA PHE A 142 12.46 14.91 -1.28
C PHE A 142 12.07 14.00 -2.44
N LEU A 143 12.24 14.51 -3.66
CA LEU A 143 12.28 13.74 -4.89
C LEU A 143 13.73 13.59 -5.34
N VAL A 144 14.20 12.35 -5.42
CA VAL A 144 15.58 12.02 -5.84
C VAL A 144 15.51 11.20 -7.11
N ARG A 145 16.40 11.41 -8.07
CA ARG A 145 16.43 10.57 -9.27
C ARG A 145 17.00 9.20 -8.88
N MET A 146 16.39 8.11 -9.34
CA MET A 146 16.87 6.76 -8.97
C MET A 146 18.24 6.42 -9.57
N ASP A 147 18.69 7.20 -10.56
CA ASP A 147 20.01 7.12 -11.21
C ASP A 147 21.00 8.20 -10.72
N ASP A 148 20.66 8.96 -9.66
CA ASP A 148 21.60 9.92 -9.07
C ASP A 148 22.86 9.21 -8.53
N PRO A 149 24.07 9.79 -8.74
CA PRO A 149 25.30 9.25 -8.17
C PRO A 149 25.23 9.08 -6.65
N GLY A 150 25.78 7.97 -6.14
CA GLY A 150 25.76 7.64 -4.71
C GLY A 150 24.55 6.82 -4.25
N LEU A 151 23.56 6.56 -5.13
CA LEU A 151 22.49 5.60 -4.84
C LEU A 151 22.89 4.17 -5.21
N THR A 152 22.71 3.25 -4.27
CA THR A 152 22.86 1.80 -4.53
C THR A 152 21.56 1.08 -4.19
N ILE A 153 21.07 0.28 -5.14
CA ILE A 153 19.85 -0.52 -4.99
C ILE A 153 20.24 -1.99 -4.82
N GLN A 154 19.89 -2.59 -3.69
CA GLN A 154 20.14 -4.00 -3.41
C GLN A 154 18.83 -4.80 -3.45
N PRO A 155 18.72 -5.85 -4.28
CA PRO A 155 17.52 -6.69 -4.31
C PRO A 155 17.29 -7.40 -2.97
N MET A 156 16.03 -7.48 -2.57
CA MET A 156 15.57 -8.27 -1.43
C MET A 156 14.36 -9.09 -1.87
N TYR A 157 14.39 -10.39 -1.61
CA TYR A 157 13.29 -11.29 -1.96
C TYR A 157 12.56 -11.73 -0.70
N THR A 158 11.23 -11.65 -0.73
CA THR A 158 10.35 -12.06 0.38
C THR A 158 9.96 -13.53 0.21
N MET A 159 9.46 -14.14 1.29
CA MET A 159 8.90 -15.50 1.23
C MET A 159 7.68 -15.63 0.31
N GLY A 160 6.95 -14.54 0.03
CA GLY A 160 5.84 -14.52 -0.93
C GLY A 160 6.27 -14.46 -2.40
N GLY A 161 7.59 -14.38 -2.66
CA GLY A 161 8.15 -14.30 -4.01
C GLY A 161 8.24 -12.87 -4.57
N GLU A 162 7.86 -11.85 -3.80
CA GLU A 162 8.03 -10.46 -4.20
C GLU A 162 9.50 -10.04 -4.15
N ARG A 163 9.87 -9.16 -5.08
CA ARG A 163 11.09 -8.36 -4.97
C ARG A 163 10.77 -7.00 -4.35
N THR A 164 11.43 -6.72 -3.23
CA THR A 164 11.62 -5.38 -2.69
C THR A 164 13.12 -5.05 -2.70
N ASN A 165 13.54 -3.92 -2.12
CA ASN A 165 14.93 -3.49 -2.20
C ASN A 165 15.38 -2.77 -0.92
N GLY A 166 16.66 -2.93 -0.59
CA GLY A 166 17.40 -1.96 0.21
C GLY A 166 17.88 -0.85 -0.73
N VAL A 167 17.85 0.40 -0.26
CA VAL A 167 18.37 1.55 -1.01
C VAL A 167 19.32 2.33 -0.12
N PHE A 168 20.58 2.42 -0.52
CA PHE A 168 21.66 3.04 0.22
C PHE A 168 22.03 4.37 -0.42
N PHE A 169 22.30 5.36 0.42
CA PHE A 169 22.66 6.72 0.04
C PHE A 169 24.08 6.99 0.51
N ASP A 170 25.00 7.17 -0.41
CA ASP A 170 26.35 7.67 -0.16
C ASP A 170 26.48 9.09 -0.70
N ASN A 171 26.26 10.07 0.18
CA ASN A 171 26.38 11.50 -0.11
C ASN A 171 25.62 11.97 -1.36
N VAL A 172 24.37 11.53 -1.50
CA VAL A 172 23.53 11.86 -2.65
C VAL A 172 23.06 13.31 -2.56
N PHE A 173 23.43 14.14 -3.53
CA PHE A 173 23.01 15.54 -3.56
C PHE A 173 21.60 15.71 -4.16
N VAL A 174 20.78 16.56 -3.53
CA VAL A 174 19.43 16.91 -3.98
C VAL A 174 19.24 18.42 -3.87
N HIS A 175 18.96 19.09 -4.98
CA HIS A 175 18.67 20.53 -4.98
C HIS A 175 17.38 20.86 -4.20
N ASP A 176 17.29 22.00 -3.49
CA ASP A 176 16.13 22.34 -2.64
C ASP A 176 14.81 22.44 -3.42
N ASP A 177 14.87 22.76 -4.72
CA ASP A 177 13.72 22.72 -5.62
C ASP A 177 12.97 21.38 -5.64
N TYR A 178 13.65 20.27 -5.34
CA TYR A 178 13.06 18.93 -5.26
C TYR A 178 12.65 18.54 -3.83
N ARG A 179 12.75 19.47 -2.88
CA ARG A 179 12.10 19.35 -1.57
C ARG A 179 10.60 19.59 -1.72
N VAL A 180 9.81 18.69 -1.16
CA VAL A 180 8.36 18.74 -1.24
C VAL A 180 7.78 19.49 -0.04
N GLY A 181 7.05 20.56 -0.32
CA GLY A 181 6.38 21.38 0.70
C GLY A 181 7.36 22.15 1.58
N GLU A 182 6.98 22.36 2.84
CA GLU A 182 7.76 23.13 3.80
C GLU A 182 8.83 22.28 4.50
N LEU A 183 9.91 22.94 4.92
CA LEU A 183 11.03 22.31 5.62
C LEU A 183 10.52 21.76 6.95
N ASN A 184 10.93 20.55 7.32
CA ASN A 184 10.56 19.88 8.56
C ASN A 184 9.06 19.50 8.70
N LYS A 185 8.27 19.63 7.62
CA LYS A 185 6.84 19.24 7.58
C LYS A 185 6.59 17.91 6.88
N GLY A 186 7.64 17.24 6.42
CA GLY A 186 7.59 16.00 5.64
C GLY A 186 6.82 14.87 6.33
N PHE A 187 6.98 14.67 7.64
CA PHE A 187 6.24 13.63 8.35
C PHE A 187 4.71 13.87 8.35
N GLN A 188 4.28 15.13 8.42
CA GLN A 188 2.86 15.48 8.35
C GLN A 188 2.30 15.10 6.97
N TYR A 189 3.02 15.46 5.91
CA TYR A 189 2.66 15.10 4.54
C TYR A 189 2.62 13.58 4.32
N ILE A 190 3.58 12.83 4.87
CA ILE A 190 3.59 11.36 4.83
C ILE A 190 2.36 10.79 5.52
N ALA A 191 2.05 11.23 6.75
CA ALA A 191 0.92 10.73 7.52
C ALA A 191 -0.42 10.98 6.79
N GLU A 192 -0.60 12.19 6.26
CA GLU A 192 -1.79 12.57 5.49
C GLU A 192 -1.90 11.78 4.18
N ALA A 193 -0.78 11.54 3.50
CA ALA A 193 -0.78 10.75 2.27
C ALA A 193 -1.09 9.27 2.52
N LEU A 194 -0.60 8.69 3.61
CA LEU A 194 -0.93 7.31 4.01
C LEU A 194 -2.41 7.16 4.36
N ASP A 195 -3.02 8.17 4.99
CA ASP A 195 -4.45 8.15 5.24
C ASP A 195 -5.27 8.20 3.94
N LEU A 196 -4.79 8.93 2.92
CA LEU A 196 -5.39 8.91 1.57
C LEU A 196 -5.12 7.60 0.81
N GLU A 197 -3.95 6.99 0.97
CA GLU A 197 -3.60 5.71 0.33
C GLU A 197 -4.48 4.58 0.82
N ARG A 198 -4.77 4.56 2.13
CA ARG A 198 -5.70 3.59 2.75
C ARG A 198 -7.07 3.62 2.06
N PHE A 199 -7.49 4.80 1.61
CA PHE A 199 -8.75 5.01 0.87
C PHE A 199 -8.76 4.40 -0.53
N THR A 200 -7.63 4.42 -1.23
CA THR A 200 -7.60 4.00 -2.64
C THR A 200 -7.02 2.61 -2.88
N MET A 201 -6.07 2.13 -2.06
CA MET A 201 -5.25 0.97 -2.43
C MET A 201 -5.62 -0.34 -1.73
N PHE A 202 -6.33 -0.29 -0.60
CA PHE A 202 -6.84 -1.49 0.07
C PHE A 202 -8.22 -1.83 -0.49
N THR A 203 -8.25 -2.73 -1.46
CA THR A 203 -9.47 -3.22 -2.09
C THR A 203 -9.92 -4.55 -1.49
N VAL A 204 -11.22 -4.81 -1.40
CA VAL A 204 -11.76 -6.10 -0.94
C VAL A 204 -11.70 -7.17 -2.03
N SER A 205 -11.65 -6.77 -3.31
CA SER A 205 -11.68 -7.67 -4.46
C SER A 205 -10.70 -8.86 -4.40
N PRO A 206 -9.42 -8.73 -3.98
CA PRO A 206 -8.52 -9.88 -3.84
C PRO A 206 -8.99 -10.90 -2.80
N VAL A 207 -9.48 -10.44 -1.64
CA VAL A 207 -10.01 -11.33 -0.59
C VAL A 207 -11.26 -12.04 -1.09
N ARG A 208 -12.15 -11.30 -1.76
CA ARG A 208 -13.34 -11.88 -2.40
C ARG A 208 -12.99 -12.95 -3.43
N GLY A 209 -12.03 -12.68 -4.32
CA GLY A 209 -11.58 -13.64 -5.32
C GLY A 209 -10.98 -14.90 -4.69
N ARG A 210 -10.25 -14.77 -3.58
CA ARG A 210 -9.75 -15.91 -2.79
C ARG A 210 -10.89 -16.70 -2.15
N THR A 211 -11.94 -16.03 -1.66
CA THR A 211 -13.12 -16.69 -1.08
C THR A 211 -13.90 -17.44 -2.15
N GLU A 212 -14.15 -16.82 -3.30
CA GLU A 212 -14.83 -17.46 -4.45
C GLU A 212 -14.03 -18.68 -4.92
N LEU A 213 -12.70 -18.56 -5.04
CA LEU A 213 -11.82 -19.66 -5.38
C LEU A 213 -11.91 -20.85 -4.40
N LEU A 214 -11.97 -20.59 -3.09
CA LEU A 214 -12.15 -21.65 -2.09
C LEU A 214 -13.54 -22.30 -2.21
N CYS A 215 -14.58 -21.50 -2.43
CA CYS A 215 -15.94 -22.01 -2.65
C CYS A 215 -16.02 -22.93 -3.87
N ASP A 216 -15.39 -22.53 -4.99
CA ASP A 216 -15.29 -23.34 -6.20
C ASP A 216 -14.59 -24.66 -5.93
N TYR A 217 -13.44 -24.61 -5.25
CA TYR A 217 -12.68 -25.80 -4.89
C TYR A 217 -13.48 -26.78 -4.03
N VAL A 218 -14.14 -26.30 -2.98
CA VAL A 218 -14.97 -27.15 -2.10
C VAL A 218 -16.16 -27.75 -2.85
N ARG A 219 -16.75 -26.99 -3.77
CA ARG A 219 -17.90 -27.44 -4.58
C ARG A 219 -17.53 -28.57 -5.53
N ASP A 220 -16.36 -28.49 -6.15
CA ASP A 220 -15.98 -29.33 -7.27
C ASP A 220 -15.04 -30.49 -6.88
N THR A 221 -14.46 -30.48 -5.68
CA THR A 221 -13.46 -31.46 -5.25
C THR A 221 -14.09 -32.65 -4.51
N VAL A 222 -13.61 -33.84 -4.86
CA VAL A 222 -13.83 -35.09 -4.12
C VAL A 222 -12.49 -35.51 -3.52
N GLN A 223 -12.46 -35.75 -2.21
CA GLN A 223 -11.27 -36.21 -1.49
C GLN A 223 -11.61 -37.50 -0.76
N ASP A 224 -10.74 -38.51 -0.86
CA ASP A 224 -10.93 -39.83 -0.25
C ASP A 224 -12.31 -40.46 -0.57
N GLY A 225 -12.79 -40.25 -1.80
CA GLY A 225 -14.08 -40.74 -2.28
C GLY A 225 -15.31 -39.97 -1.77
N ARG A 226 -15.14 -38.86 -1.05
CA ARG A 226 -16.24 -38.02 -0.55
C ARG A 226 -16.17 -36.59 -1.10
N PRO A 227 -17.27 -36.03 -1.64
CA PRO A 227 -17.31 -34.63 -2.03
C PRO A 227 -17.08 -33.71 -0.83
N LEU A 228 -16.16 -32.74 -0.94
CA LEU A 228 -15.85 -31.81 0.16
C LEU A 228 -17.07 -30.97 0.54
N LYS A 229 -17.92 -30.64 -0.44
CA LYS A 229 -19.19 -29.92 -0.24
C LYS A 229 -20.19 -30.63 0.67
N ASP A 230 -20.05 -31.94 0.90
CA ASP A 230 -20.97 -32.71 1.74
C ASP A 230 -20.46 -32.82 3.19
N ASP A 231 -19.21 -32.44 3.46
CA ASP A 231 -18.65 -32.40 4.81
C ASP A 231 -19.22 -31.21 5.61
N PRO A 232 -19.97 -31.45 6.71
CA PRO A 232 -20.61 -30.38 7.47
C PRO A 232 -19.61 -29.41 8.13
N VAL A 233 -18.41 -29.86 8.49
CA VAL A 233 -17.37 -29.03 9.10
C VAL A 233 -16.78 -28.09 8.06
N ILE A 234 -16.47 -28.58 6.87
CA ILE A 234 -15.98 -27.76 5.75
C ILE A 234 -17.03 -26.73 5.35
N ARG A 235 -18.29 -27.16 5.19
CA ARG A 235 -19.41 -26.26 4.86
C ARG A 235 -19.55 -25.13 5.88
N GLN A 236 -19.49 -25.43 7.18
CA GLN A 236 -19.61 -24.42 8.23
C GLN A 236 -18.43 -23.44 8.19
N LYS A 237 -17.21 -23.92 7.95
CA LYS A 237 -16.00 -23.09 7.82
C LYS A 237 -16.12 -22.13 6.62
N VAL A 238 -16.51 -22.64 5.46
CA VAL A 238 -16.71 -21.83 4.24
C VAL A 238 -17.83 -20.82 4.41
N ALA A 239 -18.96 -21.21 5.00
CA ALA A 239 -20.09 -20.30 5.28
C ALA A 239 -19.67 -19.14 6.19
N ARG A 240 -18.84 -19.41 7.22
CA ARG A 240 -18.28 -18.38 8.08
C ARG A 240 -17.37 -17.43 7.31
N LEU A 241 -16.42 -17.95 6.53
CA LEU A 241 -15.49 -17.13 5.74
C LEU A 241 -16.20 -16.27 4.69
N ALA A 242 -17.21 -16.82 4.02
CA ALA A 242 -18.04 -16.07 3.07
C ALA A 242 -18.82 -14.94 3.77
N THR A 243 -19.35 -15.21 4.96
CA THR A 243 -20.01 -14.17 5.78
C THR A 243 -19.02 -13.08 6.20
N GLU A 244 -17.82 -13.45 6.64
CA GLU A 244 -16.78 -12.48 7.01
C GLU A 244 -16.31 -11.67 5.79
N CYS A 245 -16.22 -12.26 4.60
CA CYS A 245 -15.93 -11.54 3.37
C CYS A 245 -16.99 -10.46 3.06
N GLU A 246 -18.27 -10.76 3.32
CA GLU A 246 -19.34 -9.78 3.15
C GLU A 246 -19.25 -8.65 4.19
N VAL A 247 -18.88 -8.97 5.43
CA VAL A 247 -18.59 -7.94 6.45
C VAL A 247 -17.42 -7.04 6.02
N ALA A 248 -16.34 -7.61 5.48
CA ALA A 248 -15.21 -6.85 4.95
C ALA A 248 -15.65 -5.90 3.82
N ARG A 249 -16.52 -6.38 2.90
CA ARG A 249 -17.09 -5.56 1.83
C ARG A 249 -17.89 -4.38 2.38
N LEU A 250 -18.74 -4.62 3.37
CA LEU A 250 -19.55 -3.57 4.00
C LEU A 250 -18.70 -2.57 4.79
N LEU A 251 -17.65 -3.02 5.48
CA LEU A 251 -16.68 -2.13 6.13
C LEU A 251 -15.97 -1.23 5.11
N GLY A 252 -15.55 -1.80 3.97
CA GLY A 252 -14.96 -1.03 2.86
C GLY A 252 -15.93 0.04 2.33
N LEU A 253 -17.21 -0.30 2.14
CA LEU A 253 -18.23 0.67 1.72
C LEU A 253 -18.49 1.77 2.76
N ARG A 254 -18.55 1.41 4.05
CA ARG A 254 -18.70 2.40 5.14
C ARG A 254 -17.53 3.37 5.19
N PHE A 255 -16.33 2.85 4.99
CA PHE A 255 -15.13 3.66 4.89
C PHE A 255 -15.18 4.60 3.67
N VAL A 256 -15.60 4.10 2.51
CA VAL A 256 -15.75 4.93 1.30
C VAL A 256 -16.80 6.02 1.50
N ASP A 257 -17.91 5.72 2.16
CA ASP A 257 -18.94 6.70 2.50
C ASP A 257 -18.41 7.79 3.45
N ALA A 258 -17.70 7.39 4.51
CA ALA A 258 -17.06 8.33 5.43
C ALA A 258 -16.05 9.24 4.73
N ALA A 259 -15.31 8.72 3.74
CA ALA A 259 -14.35 9.48 2.93
C ALA A 259 -15.00 10.52 1.99
N ARG A 260 -16.32 10.51 1.81
CA ARG A 260 -17.02 11.52 1.00
C ARG A 260 -17.02 12.90 1.65
N ASP A 261 -16.92 12.96 2.98
CA ASP A 261 -16.79 14.23 3.69
C ASP A 261 -15.32 14.69 3.65
N ALA A 262 -15.00 15.56 2.69
CA ALA A 262 -13.64 16.11 2.53
C ALA A 262 -13.13 16.91 3.75
N ARG A 263 -13.98 17.21 4.74
CA ARG A 263 -13.59 17.92 5.97
C ARG A 263 -12.98 17.00 7.02
N LYS A 264 -13.16 15.68 6.92
CA LYS A 264 -12.70 14.72 7.92
C LYS A 264 -11.99 13.56 7.27
N THR A 265 -10.78 13.28 7.74
CA THR A 265 -10.06 12.06 7.38
C THR A 265 -10.69 10.87 8.11
N PRO A 266 -11.19 9.84 7.39
CA PRO A 266 -11.84 8.66 7.98
C PRO A 266 -10.83 7.67 8.58
N THR A 267 -9.95 8.13 9.48
CA THR A 267 -8.84 7.31 10.01
C THR A 267 -9.34 6.08 10.76
N VAL A 268 -10.42 6.21 11.56
CA VAL A 268 -10.94 5.10 12.36
C VAL A 268 -11.53 4.02 11.46
N GLU A 269 -12.38 4.41 10.51
CA GLU A 269 -13.01 3.51 9.55
C GLU A 269 -11.94 2.79 8.70
N ALA A 270 -10.89 3.51 8.28
CA ALA A 270 -9.75 2.93 7.58
C ALA A 270 -9.05 1.85 8.41
N SER A 271 -8.76 2.13 9.68
CA SER A 271 -8.10 1.20 10.58
C SER A 271 -8.95 -0.04 10.87
N GLU A 272 -10.26 0.12 11.08
CA GLU A 272 -11.20 -0.99 11.26
C GLU A 272 -11.26 -1.88 10.02
N TYR A 273 -11.41 -1.27 8.85
CA TYR A 273 -11.48 -1.99 7.59
C TYR A 273 -10.18 -2.73 7.29
N LYS A 274 -9.01 -2.06 7.41
CA LYS A 274 -7.70 -2.69 7.18
C LYS A 274 -7.51 -3.87 8.12
N LEU A 275 -7.65 -3.65 9.43
CA LEU A 275 -7.44 -4.69 10.44
C LEU A 275 -8.33 -5.91 10.17
N TYR A 276 -9.64 -5.67 9.96
CA TYR A 276 -10.58 -6.76 9.72
C TYR A 276 -10.23 -7.55 8.45
N THR A 277 -9.96 -6.84 7.35
CA THR A 277 -9.75 -7.45 6.03
C THR A 277 -8.43 -8.21 5.95
N THR A 278 -7.34 -7.70 6.55
CA THR A 278 -6.04 -8.37 6.54
C THR A 278 -6.04 -9.60 7.46
N GLU A 279 -6.73 -9.54 8.61
CA GLU A 279 -6.90 -10.72 9.47
C GLU A 279 -7.82 -11.77 8.83
N LEU A 280 -8.85 -11.35 8.10
CA LEU A 280 -9.67 -12.25 7.29
C LEU A 280 -8.85 -12.92 6.18
N SER A 281 -8.03 -12.14 5.46
CA SER A 281 -7.11 -12.66 4.42
C SER A 281 -6.28 -13.82 4.96
N ARG A 282 -5.70 -13.65 6.16
CA ARG A 282 -4.93 -14.69 6.85
C ARG A 282 -5.78 -15.92 7.21
N ARG A 283 -6.93 -15.73 7.87
CA ARG A 283 -7.84 -16.85 8.22
C ARG A 283 -8.33 -17.63 7.00
N LEU A 284 -8.56 -16.93 5.90
CA LEU A 284 -8.97 -17.52 4.64
C LEU A 284 -7.84 -18.34 4.01
N ALA A 285 -6.61 -17.83 4.03
CA ALA A 285 -5.45 -18.56 3.55
C ALA A 285 -5.17 -19.81 4.40
N ASP A 286 -5.21 -19.70 5.73
CA ASP A 286 -5.08 -20.83 6.67
C ASP A 286 -6.12 -21.93 6.33
N ALA A 287 -7.39 -21.54 6.23
CA ALA A 287 -8.46 -22.49 5.91
C ALA A 287 -8.31 -23.11 4.52
N THR A 288 -7.79 -22.36 3.55
CA THR A 288 -7.54 -22.85 2.20
C THR A 288 -6.43 -23.90 2.20
N MET A 289 -5.36 -23.70 2.96
CA MET A 289 -4.29 -24.69 3.15
C MET A 289 -4.84 -25.97 3.79
N ASP A 290 -5.59 -25.83 4.88
CA ASP A 290 -6.16 -26.97 5.61
C ASP A 290 -7.13 -27.79 4.74
N ILE A 291 -8.04 -27.12 4.02
CA ILE A 291 -9.06 -27.76 3.18
C ILE A 291 -8.45 -28.40 1.93
N ALA A 292 -7.44 -27.78 1.32
CA ALA A 292 -6.75 -28.35 0.15
C ALA A 292 -5.79 -29.49 0.53
N GLY A 293 -5.53 -29.69 1.84
CA GLY A 293 -4.77 -30.82 2.34
C GLY A 293 -3.28 -30.76 1.98
N PRO A 294 -2.56 -31.91 1.98
CA PRO A 294 -1.10 -31.95 1.81
C PRO A 294 -0.59 -31.31 0.50
N GLY A 295 -1.39 -31.37 -0.58
CA GLY A 295 -1.04 -30.77 -1.86
C GLY A 295 -1.03 -29.24 -1.86
N SER A 296 -1.64 -28.60 -0.85
CA SER A 296 -1.72 -27.13 -0.75
C SER A 296 -0.37 -26.41 -0.69
N GLN A 297 0.69 -27.13 -0.31
CA GLN A 297 2.07 -26.63 -0.24
C GLN A 297 2.76 -26.51 -1.60
N LEU A 298 2.15 -27.03 -2.66
CA LEU A 298 2.71 -26.94 -4.01
C LEU A 298 2.58 -25.52 -4.55
N ALA A 299 3.71 -24.96 -4.97
CA ALA A 299 3.81 -23.60 -5.46
C ALA A 299 3.12 -23.39 -6.82
N LEU A 300 2.85 -22.11 -7.12
CA LEU A 300 2.37 -21.67 -8.44
C LEU A 300 3.21 -22.28 -9.58
N GLY A 301 2.53 -22.77 -10.62
CA GLY A 301 3.17 -23.37 -11.80
C GLY A 301 3.44 -24.88 -11.69
N THR A 302 3.19 -25.50 -10.54
CA THR A 302 3.22 -26.95 -10.39
C THR A 302 1.97 -27.58 -11.01
N ALA A 303 2.13 -28.56 -11.90
CA ALA A 303 1.05 -29.13 -12.72
C ALA A 303 -0.13 -29.66 -11.88
N ASP A 304 0.17 -30.36 -10.79
CA ASP A 304 -0.82 -31.03 -9.93
C ASP A 304 -1.16 -30.23 -8.66
N ALA A 305 -0.77 -28.96 -8.58
CA ALA A 305 -1.09 -28.15 -7.40
C ALA A 305 -2.61 -27.89 -7.31
N PRO A 306 -3.25 -28.24 -6.18
CA PRO A 306 -4.59 -27.78 -5.87
C PRO A 306 -4.66 -26.26 -6.03
N LEU A 307 -5.80 -25.76 -6.50
CA LEU A 307 -5.99 -24.32 -6.67
C LEU A 307 -4.92 -23.65 -7.57
N LYS A 308 -4.24 -24.43 -8.41
CA LYS A 308 -3.10 -24.00 -9.24
C LYS A 308 -1.94 -23.40 -8.45
N GLY A 309 -1.76 -23.86 -7.19
CA GLY A 309 -0.70 -23.38 -6.28
C GLY A 309 -1.00 -22.04 -5.61
N ARG A 310 -2.25 -21.56 -5.69
CA ARG A 310 -2.66 -20.31 -5.05
C ARG A 310 -2.84 -20.41 -3.54
N ALA A 311 -3.01 -21.63 -3.00
CA ALA A 311 -3.11 -21.83 -1.55
C ALA A 311 -1.81 -21.39 -0.86
N GLU A 312 -0.68 -21.99 -1.25
CA GLU A 312 0.66 -21.62 -0.77
C GLU A 312 0.96 -20.13 -0.99
N SER A 313 0.81 -19.65 -2.22
CA SER A 313 1.14 -18.26 -2.56
C SER A 313 0.29 -17.25 -1.77
N CYS A 314 -1.00 -17.51 -1.54
CA CYS A 314 -1.82 -16.63 -0.71
C CYS A 314 -1.39 -16.69 0.76
N TYR A 315 -1.06 -17.88 1.26
CA TYR A 315 -0.62 -18.08 2.63
C TYR A 315 0.65 -17.29 2.95
N THR A 316 1.69 -17.46 2.13
CA THR A 316 2.98 -16.76 2.31
C THR A 316 2.85 -15.24 2.12
N TYR A 317 1.93 -14.78 1.25
CA TYR A 317 1.64 -13.36 1.07
C TYR A 317 1.02 -12.69 2.29
N THR A 318 0.15 -13.39 3.04
CA THR A 318 -0.63 -12.78 4.13
C THR A 318 0.20 -12.20 5.28
N VAL A 319 1.48 -12.59 5.38
CA VAL A 319 2.44 -12.00 6.33
C VAL A 319 2.64 -10.51 6.04
N ILE A 320 2.69 -10.12 4.77
CA ILE A 320 2.83 -8.72 4.36
C ILE A 320 1.55 -7.93 4.68
N ASP A 321 0.37 -8.52 4.46
CA ASP A 321 -0.93 -7.87 4.68
C ASP A 321 -1.07 -7.32 6.11
N THR A 322 -0.66 -8.10 7.12
CA THR A 322 -0.83 -7.72 8.53
C THR A 322 0.19 -6.71 9.02
N ILE A 323 1.34 -6.57 8.34
CA ILE A 323 2.46 -5.69 8.74
C ILE A 323 2.47 -4.38 7.92
N GLY A 324 2.30 -4.48 6.60
CA GLY A 324 2.35 -3.35 5.66
C GLY A 324 1.21 -2.35 5.87
N GLY A 325 1.45 -1.08 5.51
CA GLY A 325 0.46 0.01 5.66
C GLY A 325 0.11 0.37 7.12
N GLY A 326 0.89 -0.17 8.07
CA GLY A 326 0.69 -0.08 9.51
C GLY A 326 0.21 -1.41 10.08
N SER A 327 0.96 -1.95 11.04
CA SER A 327 0.71 -3.28 11.61
C SER A 327 -0.67 -3.39 12.26
N SER A 328 -1.18 -4.62 12.39
CA SER A 328 -2.44 -4.90 13.10
C SER A 328 -2.49 -4.24 14.50
N GLU A 329 -1.39 -4.20 15.23
CA GLU A 329 -1.26 -3.59 16.56
C GLU A 329 -1.38 -2.06 16.49
N VAL A 330 -0.75 -1.43 15.49
CA VAL A 330 -0.90 0.01 15.27
C VAL A 330 -2.34 0.36 14.94
N GLN A 331 -3.03 -0.45 14.12
CA GLN A 331 -4.45 -0.23 13.85
C GLN A 331 -5.32 -0.37 15.11
N LYS A 332 -5.06 -1.39 15.94
CA LYS A 332 -5.75 -1.56 17.24
C LYS A 332 -5.54 -0.34 18.14
N ASN A 333 -4.33 0.21 18.20
CA ASN A 333 -4.03 1.42 18.97
C ASN A 333 -4.78 2.64 18.43
N ILE A 334 -4.91 2.80 17.11
CA ILE A 334 -5.69 3.88 16.50
C ILE A 334 -7.16 3.75 16.89
N ILE A 335 -7.74 2.55 16.78
CA ILE A 335 -9.14 2.29 17.15
C ILE A 335 -9.35 2.57 18.65
N ALA A 336 -8.50 2.02 19.52
CA ALA A 336 -8.56 2.21 20.96
C ALA A 336 -8.53 3.70 21.35
N THR A 337 -7.59 4.47 20.80
CA THR A 337 -7.38 5.86 21.22
C THR A 337 -8.34 6.83 20.53
N ARG A 338 -8.59 6.67 19.23
CA ARG A 338 -9.40 7.64 18.45
C ARG A 338 -10.89 7.34 18.45
N LYS A 339 -11.30 6.07 18.56
CA LYS A 339 -12.72 5.67 18.60
C LYS A 339 -13.22 5.50 20.03
N LEU A 340 -12.47 4.76 20.84
CA LEU A 340 -12.90 4.39 22.20
C LEU A 340 -12.44 5.38 23.27
N GLY A 341 -11.60 6.36 22.92
CA GLY A 341 -11.10 7.37 23.86
C GLY A 341 -10.19 6.80 24.95
N LEU A 342 -9.61 5.61 24.74
CA LEU A 342 -8.71 4.99 25.71
C LEU A 342 -7.40 5.79 25.80
N PRO A 343 -6.78 5.85 26.99
CA PRO A 343 -5.49 6.52 27.14
C PRO A 343 -4.42 5.85 26.28
N ARG A 344 -3.41 6.62 25.88
CA ARG A 344 -2.21 6.04 25.27
C ARG A 344 -1.49 5.24 26.36
N ASN A 345 -1.38 3.93 26.19
CA ASN A 345 -0.62 3.09 27.12
C ASN A 345 0.82 3.60 27.21
N PHE A 346 1.33 3.68 28.45
CA PHE A 346 2.73 3.99 28.79
C PHE A 346 3.65 2.80 28.52
#